data_AF-A0A127SQY6-F1
#
_entry.id   AF-A0A127SQY6-F1
#
_cell.length_a   1.000
_cell.length_b   1.000
_cell.length_c   1.000
_cell.angle_alpha   90.00
_cell.angle_beta   90.00
_cell.angle_gamma   90.00
#
_symmetry.space_group_name_H-M   'P 1'
#
loop_
_entity.id
_entity.type
_entity.pdbx_description
1 polymer ?
#
loop_
_entity_poly.entity_id
_entity_poly.type
_entity_poly.pdbx_seq_one_letter_code
_entity_poly.pdbx_strand_id
1 'polypeptide(L)'
;GVSGEVNGHAVRVGRLSFAAAGEDGFLAVDRTVPSRSEDDLRTRFGLLQPDEMASYVSVDGQLIARIVLRDVPRANAKAALAKLRELGVTELAMLTGDKRASANIIASEVGIDEVHAELFPEDKVAAVRAATGAGKTVTMMVGDGVNDAPVLAVADIGVAMTDGTSTAASESAQVVIMNDNIAAVPRAIAIARRTKRVMLQAVLAGLVLATVGMIAAAFNLIPVVVGAFLQEAIDVVSILWALTALIDRD
;
A
#
# COMPACT_ATOMS: atom_id res chain seq x y z
N GLY A 1 -25.95 -9.31 15.01
CA GLY A 1 -25.91 -8.19 15.96
C GLY A 1 -25.49 -8.73 17.31
N VAL A 2 -25.44 -7.88 18.33
CA VAL A 2 -25.16 -8.24 19.72
C VAL A 2 -26.32 -7.71 20.57
N SER A 3 -26.79 -8.50 21.52
CA SER A 3 -27.85 -8.12 22.47
C SER A 3 -27.41 -8.42 23.90
N GLY A 4 -27.85 -7.61 24.85
CA GLY A 4 -27.58 -7.82 26.27
C GLY A 4 -28.35 -6.84 27.14
N GLU A 5 -28.21 -6.98 28.45
CA GLU A 5 -28.79 -6.07 29.43
C GLU A 5 -27.70 -5.12 29.94
N VAL A 6 -27.98 -3.81 29.95
CA VAL A 6 -27.05 -2.79 30.43
C VAL A 6 -27.81 -1.90 31.40
N ASN A 7 -27.39 -1.88 32.67
CA ASN A 7 -28.04 -1.11 33.74
C ASN A 7 -29.57 -1.34 33.82
N GLY A 8 -30.03 -2.59 33.69
CA GLY A 8 -31.45 -2.94 33.76
C GLY A 8 -32.26 -2.69 32.49
N HIS A 9 -31.64 -2.26 31.39
CA HIS A 9 -32.31 -1.99 30.12
C HIS A 9 -31.87 -3.00 29.06
N ALA A 10 -32.79 -3.45 28.22
CA ALA A 10 -32.51 -4.38 27.13
C ALA A 10 -31.91 -3.64 25.93
N VAL A 11 -30.63 -3.89 25.63
CA VAL A 11 -29.88 -3.19 24.57
C VAL A 11 -29.57 -4.13 23.41
N ARG A 12 -29.78 -3.65 22.17
CA ARG A 12 -29.38 -4.36 20.95
C ARG A 12 -28.59 -3.45 20.02
N VAL A 13 -27.50 -3.99 19.47
CA VAL A 13 -26.62 -3.29 18.52
C VAL A 13 -26.42 -4.14 17.28
N GLY A 14 -26.66 -3.59 16.09
CA GLY A 14 -26.33 -4.29 14.85
C GLY A 14 -27.02 -3.72 13.61
N ARG A 15 -27.19 -4.56 12.58
CA ARG A 15 -27.98 -4.20 11.40
C ARG A 15 -29.38 -3.78 11.83
N LEU A 16 -30.00 -2.89 11.05
CA LEU A 16 -31.32 -2.34 11.34
C LEU A 16 -32.35 -3.42 11.69
N SER A 17 -32.41 -4.50 10.91
CA SER A 17 -33.35 -5.61 11.13
C SER A 17 -33.18 -6.30 12.48
N PHE A 18 -31.96 -6.31 13.02
CA PHE A 18 -31.66 -6.87 14.33
C PHE A 18 -31.97 -5.87 15.46
N ALA A 19 -31.63 -4.58 15.27
CA ALA A 19 -31.90 -3.54 16.24
C ALA A 19 -33.41 -3.23 16.36
N ALA A 20 -34.16 -3.36 15.26
CA ALA A 20 -35.60 -3.13 15.23
C ALA A 20 -36.45 -4.40 15.50
N ALA A 21 -35.82 -5.55 15.72
CA ALA A 21 -36.55 -6.76 16.11
C ALA A 21 -37.13 -6.59 17.53
N GLY A 22 -38.37 -7.04 17.75
CA GLY A 22 -39.00 -7.11 19.07
C GLY A 22 -38.39 -8.17 19.99
N GLU A 23 -38.85 -8.27 21.24
CA GLU A 23 -38.24 -9.09 22.31
C GLU A 23 -37.91 -10.54 21.89
N ASP A 24 -38.69 -11.16 20.99
CA ASP A 24 -38.52 -12.57 20.57
C ASP A 24 -37.45 -12.83 19.49
N GLY A 25 -36.64 -11.84 19.11
CA GLY A 25 -35.38 -12.07 18.38
C GLY A 25 -35.47 -12.43 16.90
N PHE A 26 -36.67 -12.43 16.30
CA PHE A 26 -36.85 -12.54 14.85
C PHE A 26 -37.88 -11.54 14.33
N LEU A 27 -37.57 -10.88 13.22
CA LEU A 27 -38.60 -10.32 12.34
C LEU A 27 -39.26 -11.50 11.63
N ALA A 28 -40.56 -11.71 11.84
CA ALA A 28 -41.36 -12.61 11.02
C ALA A 28 -41.18 -12.22 9.54
N VAL A 29 -40.70 -13.16 8.73
CA VAL A 29 -40.32 -13.01 7.31
C VAL A 29 -41.52 -12.66 6.40
N ASP A 30 -42.72 -12.45 6.93
CA ASP A 30 -43.95 -12.30 6.15
C ASP A 30 -44.53 -10.87 6.10
N ARG A 31 -43.74 -9.85 6.39
CA ARG A 31 -44.13 -8.48 6.01
C ARG A 31 -42.92 -7.82 5.36
N THR A 32 -43.08 -7.51 4.09
CA THR A 32 -42.39 -6.42 3.41
C THR A 32 -41.97 -5.38 4.44
N VAL A 33 -40.66 -5.13 4.56
CA VAL A 33 -40.13 -4.02 5.35
C VAL A 33 -40.99 -2.81 4.98
N PRO A 34 -41.81 -2.27 5.92
CA PRO A 34 -42.73 -1.22 5.53
C PRO A 34 -41.87 -0.07 5.04
N SER A 35 -42.15 0.43 3.84
CA SER A 35 -41.56 1.67 3.29
C SER A 35 -41.57 2.83 4.30
N ARG A 36 -42.51 2.80 5.26
CA ARG A 36 -42.58 3.67 6.44
C ARG A 36 -41.34 3.67 7.34
N SER A 37 -40.61 2.56 7.43
CA SER A 37 -39.42 2.43 8.30
C SER A 37 -38.17 3.08 7.69
N GLU A 38 -37.97 2.99 6.37
CA GLU A 38 -36.87 3.68 5.70
C GLU A 38 -37.06 5.21 5.70
N ASP A 39 -38.29 5.70 5.52
CA ASP A 39 -38.59 7.13 5.59
C ASP A 39 -38.45 7.68 7.01
N ASP A 40 -38.86 6.94 8.04
CA ASP A 40 -38.67 7.33 9.44
C ASP A 40 -37.17 7.39 9.82
N LEU A 41 -36.37 6.44 9.30
CA LEU A 41 -34.91 6.44 9.48
C LEU A 41 -34.21 7.57 8.73
N ARG A 42 -34.62 7.87 7.50
CA ARG A 42 -34.12 9.02 6.73
C ARG A 42 -34.43 10.33 7.45
N THR A 43 -35.62 10.43 8.05
CA THR A 43 -36.05 11.62 8.80
C THR A 43 -35.29 11.76 10.12
N ARG A 44 -35.03 10.65 10.84
CA ARG A 44 -34.33 10.67 12.14
C ARG A 44 -32.81 10.75 12.06
N PHE A 45 -32.19 10.05 11.11
CA PHE A 45 -30.73 9.90 11.07
C PHE A 45 -30.10 10.40 9.77
N GLY A 46 -30.89 10.82 8.77
CA GLY A 46 -30.36 11.22 7.46
C GLY A 46 -29.87 10.03 6.61
N LEU A 47 -29.52 10.33 5.36
CA LEU A 47 -28.95 9.36 4.42
C LEU A 47 -27.50 9.03 4.79
N LEU A 48 -27.12 7.77 4.62
CA LEU A 48 -25.73 7.34 4.72
C LEU A 48 -25.00 7.71 3.44
N GLN A 49 -23.76 8.15 3.57
CA GLN A 49 -22.87 8.30 2.44
C GLN A 49 -22.45 6.92 1.90
N PRO A 50 -22.02 6.82 0.63
CA PRO A 50 -21.68 5.53 0.03
C PRO A 50 -20.54 4.77 0.71
N ASP A 51 -19.66 5.47 1.42
CA ASP A 51 -18.52 4.94 2.19
C ASP A 51 -18.80 4.77 3.68
N GLU A 52 -20.03 5.06 4.11
CA GLU A 52 -20.46 4.93 5.49
C GLU A 52 -21.18 3.59 5.71
N MET A 53 -20.75 2.88 6.74
CA MET A 53 -21.47 1.75 7.32
C MET A 53 -22.21 2.19 8.57
N ALA A 54 -23.37 1.60 8.84
CA ALA A 54 -24.15 1.92 10.03
C ALA A 54 -24.46 0.70 10.87
N SER A 55 -24.30 0.85 12.18
CA SER A 55 -24.87 -0.02 13.20
C SER A 55 -25.93 0.75 13.97
N TYR A 56 -27.07 0.14 14.20
CA TYR A 56 -28.22 0.72 14.86
C TYR A 56 -28.29 0.23 16.30
N VAL A 57 -28.67 1.12 17.21
CA VAL A 57 -28.76 0.84 18.65
C VAL A 57 -30.21 1.01 19.10
N SER A 58 -30.77 -0.03 19.69
CA SER A 58 -32.06 0.04 20.37
C SER A 58 -31.95 -0.26 21.86
N VAL A 59 -32.81 0.40 22.63
CA VAL A 59 -32.99 0.23 24.07
C VAL A 59 -34.47 0.00 24.33
N ASP A 60 -34.80 -1.09 25.01
CA ASP A 60 -36.18 -1.51 25.33
C ASP A 60 -37.10 -1.52 24.09
N GLY A 61 -36.58 -2.03 22.97
CA GLY A 61 -37.30 -2.12 21.70
C GLY A 61 -37.43 -0.80 20.93
N GLN A 62 -36.92 0.32 21.46
CA GLN A 62 -36.91 1.60 20.76
C GLN A 62 -35.55 1.89 20.13
N LEU A 63 -35.56 2.24 18.84
CA LEU A 63 -34.34 2.66 18.15
C LEU A 63 -33.93 4.08 18.60
N ILE A 64 -32.78 4.19 19.26
CA ILE A 64 -32.34 5.45 19.89
C ILE A 64 -31.15 6.11 19.20
N ALA A 65 -30.31 5.32 18.50
CA ALA A 65 -29.09 5.86 17.89
C ALA A 65 -28.64 5.06 16.67
N ARG A 66 -27.79 5.70 15.86
CA ARG A 66 -27.03 5.10 14.76
C ARG A 66 -25.56 5.42 14.93
N ILE A 67 -24.73 4.38 15.00
CA ILE A 67 -23.27 4.46 14.97
C ILE A 67 -22.85 4.37 13.51
N VAL A 68 -22.21 5.43 13.00
CA VAL A 68 -21.66 5.46 11.65
C VAL A 68 -20.18 5.11 11.72
N LEU A 69 -19.77 4.13 10.92
CA LEU A 69 -18.39 3.70 10.74
C LEU A 69 -17.96 4.07 9.33
N ARG A 70 -16.75 4.61 9.20
CA ARG A 70 -16.16 5.03 7.93
C ARG A 70 -14.68 4.66 7.96
N ASP A 71 -14.17 4.15 6.85
CA ASP A 71 -12.74 3.94 6.70
C ASP A 71 -12.06 5.27 6.41
N VAL A 72 -11.00 5.56 7.16
CA VAL A 72 -10.23 6.80 7.04
C VAL A 72 -8.84 6.43 6.53
N PRO A 73 -8.35 7.06 5.45
CA PRO A 73 -7.00 6.80 4.99
C PRO A 73 -5.98 7.24 6.04
N ARG A 74 -4.82 6.58 6.05
CA ARG A 74 -3.72 6.96 6.95
C ARG A 74 -3.33 8.43 6.72
N ALA A 75 -3.08 9.18 7.80
CA ALA A 75 -2.81 10.62 7.72
C ALA A 75 -1.64 10.99 6.79
N ASN A 76 -0.66 10.10 6.65
CA ASN A 76 0.52 10.25 5.80
C ASN A 76 0.34 9.72 4.36
N ALA A 77 -0.79 9.08 4.02
CA ALA A 77 -0.99 8.45 2.72
C ALA A 77 -0.91 9.45 1.56
N LYS A 78 -1.64 10.57 1.67
CA LYS A 78 -1.63 11.63 0.65
C LYS A 78 -0.23 12.20 0.40
N ALA A 79 0.51 12.48 1.47
CA ALA A 79 1.87 12.99 1.36
C ALA A 79 2.83 11.96 0.76
N ALA A 80 2.69 10.68 1.13
CA ALA A 80 3.51 9.60 0.57
C ALA A 80 3.27 9.40 -0.93
N LEU A 81 2.00 9.38 -1.37
CA LEU A 81 1.66 9.27 -2.79
C LEU A 81 2.12 10.48 -3.60
N ALA A 82 1.99 11.70 -3.06
CA ALA A 82 2.56 12.89 -3.68
C ALA A 82 4.09 12.77 -3.84
N LYS A 83 4.79 12.24 -2.84
CA LYS A 83 6.24 12.00 -2.92
C LYS A 83 6.60 10.96 -3.99
N LEU A 84 5.78 9.94 -4.18
CA LEU A 84 5.97 8.98 -5.27
C LEU A 84 5.88 9.66 -6.64
N ARG A 85 4.96 10.62 -6.82
CA ARG A 85 4.87 11.44 -8.05
C ARG A 85 6.09 12.32 -8.26
N GLU A 86 6.61 12.96 -7.22
CA GLU A 86 7.85 13.74 -7.30
C GLU A 86 9.04 12.85 -7.69
N LEU A 87 9.01 11.59 -7.24
CA LEU A 87 9.94 10.55 -7.68
C LEU A 87 9.55 9.99 -9.06
N GLY A 88 8.67 10.61 -9.84
CA GLY A 88 8.38 10.21 -11.22
C GLY A 88 7.65 8.87 -11.36
N VAL A 89 6.89 8.45 -10.34
CA VAL A 89 5.87 7.40 -10.52
C VAL A 89 4.73 7.98 -11.34
N THR A 90 4.47 7.41 -12.51
CA THR A 90 3.55 7.98 -13.52
C THR A 90 2.11 7.56 -13.34
N GLU A 91 1.86 6.35 -12.83
CA GLU A 91 0.54 5.78 -12.65
C GLU A 91 0.42 5.23 -11.23
N LEU A 92 -0.65 5.61 -10.52
CA LEU A 92 -0.99 5.05 -9.21
C LEU A 92 -2.36 4.39 -9.30
N ALA A 93 -2.41 3.09 -9.04
CA ALA A 93 -3.64 2.29 -9.03
C ALA A 93 -3.91 1.72 -7.63
N MET A 94 -5.19 1.69 -7.24
CA MET A 94 -5.69 1.02 -6.03
C MET A 94 -6.39 -0.27 -6.41
N LEU A 95 -6.01 -1.37 -5.76
CA LEU A 95 -6.66 -2.68 -5.90
C LEU A 95 -7.30 -3.03 -4.55
N THR A 96 -8.64 -3.10 -4.49
CA THR A 96 -9.37 -3.40 -3.25
C THR A 96 -10.53 -4.38 -3.50
N GLY A 97 -10.86 -5.14 -2.46
CA GLY A 97 -12.09 -5.96 -2.41
C GLY A 97 -13.31 -5.16 -1.96
N ASP A 98 -13.14 -3.91 -1.53
CA ASP A 98 -14.23 -3.05 -1.07
C ASP A 98 -15.10 -2.58 -2.23
N LYS A 99 -16.27 -2.05 -1.86
CA LYS A 99 -17.23 -1.46 -2.82
C LYS A 99 -16.58 -0.30 -3.57
N ARG A 100 -16.92 -0.19 -4.85
CA ARG A 100 -16.40 0.86 -5.73
C ARG A 100 -16.66 2.28 -5.21
N ALA A 101 -17.80 2.51 -4.57
CA ALA A 101 -18.13 3.82 -4.04
C ALA A 101 -17.17 4.28 -2.92
N SER A 102 -16.89 3.40 -1.95
CA SER A 102 -15.92 3.66 -0.88
C SER A 102 -14.51 3.84 -1.42
N ALA A 103 -14.09 2.93 -2.31
CA ALA A 103 -12.76 2.94 -2.90
C ALA A 103 -12.48 4.25 -3.67
N ASN A 104 -13.45 4.74 -4.45
CA ASN A 104 -13.31 5.99 -5.21
C ASN A 104 -13.19 7.21 -4.30
N ILE A 105 -13.93 7.24 -3.18
CA ILE A 105 -13.84 8.34 -2.21
C ILE A 105 -12.42 8.38 -1.63
N ILE A 106 -11.92 7.25 -1.12
CA ILE A 106 -10.57 7.15 -0.57
C ILE A 106 -9.51 7.52 -1.61
N ALA A 107 -9.62 7.00 -2.83
CA ALA A 107 -8.70 7.29 -3.93
C ALA A 107 -8.62 8.78 -4.26
N SER A 108 -9.77 9.47 -4.28
CA SER A 108 -9.83 10.90 -4.53
C SER A 108 -9.21 11.75 -3.41
N GLU A 109 -9.33 11.32 -2.15
CA GLU A 109 -8.76 12.03 -1.00
C GLU A 109 -7.22 11.98 -1.01
N VAL A 110 -6.64 10.85 -1.43
CA VAL A 110 -5.19 10.60 -1.39
C VAL A 110 -4.47 10.82 -2.73
N GLY A 111 -5.19 10.92 -3.85
CA GLY A 111 -4.63 11.26 -5.17
C GLY A 111 -4.21 10.07 -6.03
N ILE A 112 -5.03 9.02 -6.08
CA ILE A 112 -4.86 7.82 -6.91
C ILE A 112 -5.57 7.99 -8.26
N ASP A 113 -4.97 7.51 -9.36
CA ASP A 113 -5.51 7.68 -10.72
C ASP A 113 -6.57 6.65 -11.07
N GLU A 114 -6.31 5.39 -10.72
CA GLU A 114 -7.10 4.25 -11.16
C GLU A 114 -7.54 3.41 -9.96
N VAL A 115 -8.80 2.95 -9.99
CA VAL A 115 -9.39 2.16 -8.90
C VAL A 115 -10.01 0.89 -9.47
N HIS A 116 -9.47 -0.24 -9.04
CA HIS A 116 -10.03 -1.55 -9.25
C HIS A 116 -10.61 -2.05 -7.92
N ALA A 117 -11.93 -1.91 -7.80
CA ALA A 117 -12.70 -2.28 -6.62
C ALA A 117 -13.49 -3.57 -6.84
N GLU A 118 -13.98 -4.16 -5.75
CA GLU A 118 -14.76 -5.40 -5.72
C GLU A 118 -13.99 -6.60 -6.30
N LEU A 119 -12.66 -6.59 -6.14
CA LEU A 119 -11.78 -7.64 -6.65
C LEU A 119 -11.69 -8.83 -5.69
N PHE A 120 -11.73 -10.04 -6.24
CA PHE A 120 -11.27 -11.25 -5.55
C PHE A 120 -9.73 -11.34 -5.60
N PRO A 121 -9.09 -12.16 -4.74
CA PRO A 121 -7.64 -12.34 -4.76
C PRO A 121 -7.07 -12.70 -6.15
N GLU A 122 -7.78 -13.54 -6.90
CA GLU A 122 -7.39 -13.96 -8.26
C GLU A 122 -7.45 -12.79 -9.26
N ASP A 123 -8.46 -11.92 -9.11
CA ASP A 123 -8.61 -10.74 -9.97
C ASP A 123 -7.51 -9.72 -9.69
N LYS A 124 -7.09 -9.56 -8.42
CA LYS A 124 -5.94 -8.72 -8.07
C LYS A 124 -4.67 -9.22 -8.75
N VAL A 125 -4.43 -10.53 -8.74
CA VAL A 125 -3.28 -11.15 -9.42
C VAL A 125 -3.35 -10.90 -10.93
N ALA A 126 -4.53 -11.05 -11.55
CA ALA A 126 -4.72 -10.81 -12.97
C ALA A 126 -4.47 -9.34 -13.34
N ALA A 127 -4.96 -8.39 -12.54
CA ALA A 127 -4.74 -6.97 -12.73
C ALA A 127 -3.26 -6.60 -12.68
N VAL A 128 -2.51 -7.10 -11.68
CA VAL A 128 -1.07 -6.86 -11.59
C VAL A 128 -0.31 -7.53 -12.74
N ARG A 129 -0.65 -8.77 -13.11
CA ARG A 129 -0.04 -9.41 -14.28
C ARG A 129 -0.28 -8.65 -15.58
N ALA A 130 -1.47 -8.08 -15.77
CA ALA A 130 -1.77 -7.26 -16.93
C ALA A 130 -0.96 -5.96 -16.95
N ALA A 131 -0.72 -5.35 -15.78
CA ALA A 131 0.14 -4.18 -15.64
C ALA A 131 1.62 -4.52 -15.95
N THR A 132 2.15 -5.62 -15.40
CA THR A 132 3.53 -6.08 -15.61
C THR A 132 3.79 -6.57 -17.04
N GLY A 133 2.85 -7.32 -17.64
CA GLY A 133 3.05 -8.06 -18.89
C GLY A 133 2.98 -7.23 -20.18
N ALA A 134 2.52 -5.99 -20.12
CA ALA A 134 2.29 -5.16 -21.31
C ALA A 134 3.56 -4.53 -21.92
N GLY A 135 4.76 -4.94 -21.50
CA GLY A 135 6.01 -4.21 -21.81
C GLY A 135 6.03 -2.79 -21.22
N LYS A 136 5.06 -2.49 -20.35
CA LYS A 136 4.95 -1.26 -19.60
C LYS A 136 5.94 -1.28 -18.44
N THR A 137 6.28 -0.09 -18.01
CA THR A 137 7.16 0.25 -16.89
C THR A 137 7.10 -0.72 -15.70
N VAL A 138 8.23 -0.84 -14.98
CA VAL A 138 8.37 -1.63 -13.75
C VAL A 138 7.20 -1.39 -12.79
N THR A 139 6.47 -2.45 -12.45
CA THR A 139 5.29 -2.42 -11.59
C THR A 139 5.67 -2.75 -10.14
N MET A 140 5.27 -1.87 -9.22
CA MET A 140 5.46 -2.08 -7.78
C MET A 140 4.11 -2.27 -7.10
N MET A 141 3.96 -3.37 -6.37
CA MET A 141 2.76 -3.65 -5.57
C MET A 141 3.09 -3.46 -4.09
N VAL A 142 2.24 -2.72 -3.36
CA VAL A 142 2.36 -2.52 -1.91
C VAL A 142 1.12 -3.10 -1.22
N GLY A 143 1.29 -3.97 -0.23
CA GLY A 143 0.18 -4.61 0.48
C GLY A 143 0.48 -4.92 1.95
N ASP A 144 -0.55 -5.19 2.74
CA ASP A 144 -0.50 -5.47 4.19
C ASP A 144 -0.17 -6.94 4.53
N GLY A 145 -0.21 -7.79 3.50
CA GLY A 145 0.56 -9.01 3.45
C GLY A 145 -0.07 -10.29 4.02
N VAL A 146 -1.30 -10.23 4.55
CA VAL A 146 -2.02 -11.47 4.91
C VAL A 146 -2.73 -12.04 3.68
N ASN A 147 -3.37 -11.20 2.88
CA ASN A 147 -4.18 -11.61 1.73
C ASN A 147 -3.54 -11.32 0.37
N ASP A 148 -2.46 -10.52 0.34
CA ASP A 148 -1.86 -10.02 -0.89
C ASP A 148 -0.58 -10.77 -1.30
N ALA A 149 -0.18 -11.83 -0.59
CA ALA A 149 1.05 -12.58 -0.91
C ALA A 149 1.14 -13.07 -2.37
N PRO A 150 0.07 -13.65 -2.97
CA PRO A 150 0.09 -14.04 -4.39
C PRO A 150 0.20 -12.84 -5.34
N VAL A 151 -0.34 -11.68 -4.93
CA VAL A 151 -0.34 -10.44 -5.72
C VAL A 151 1.06 -9.79 -5.70
N LEU A 152 1.74 -9.81 -4.55
CA LEU A 152 3.10 -9.30 -4.40
C LEU A 152 4.10 -10.14 -5.21
N ALA A 153 3.90 -11.46 -5.28
CA ALA A 153 4.78 -12.37 -6.01
C ALA A 153 4.75 -12.20 -7.54
N VAL A 154 3.69 -11.60 -8.10
CA VAL A 154 3.55 -11.40 -9.56
C VAL A 154 3.94 -9.99 -10.03
N ALA A 155 4.15 -9.06 -9.09
CA ALA A 155 4.70 -7.75 -9.41
C ALA A 155 6.21 -7.84 -9.69
N ASP A 156 6.77 -6.88 -10.44
CA ASP A 156 8.22 -6.77 -10.58
C ASP A 156 8.89 -6.51 -9.23
N ILE A 157 8.22 -5.71 -8.39
CA ILE A 157 8.63 -5.39 -7.03
C ILE A 157 7.41 -5.47 -6.10
N GLY A 158 7.30 -6.57 -5.36
CA GLY A 158 6.39 -6.70 -4.23
C GLY A 158 6.99 -6.08 -2.96
N VAL A 159 6.22 -5.21 -2.33
CA VAL A 159 6.52 -4.54 -1.06
C VAL A 159 5.47 -4.94 -0.03
N ALA A 160 5.87 -5.68 0.99
CA ALA A 160 5.00 -5.99 2.14
C ALA A 160 5.18 -4.92 3.22
N MET A 161 4.08 -4.40 3.76
CA MET A 161 4.07 -3.64 5.01
C MET A 161 3.62 -4.56 6.14
N THR A 162 4.41 -4.64 7.21
CA THR A 162 4.11 -5.47 8.39
C THR A 162 4.16 -4.62 9.65
N ASP A 163 3.35 -5.00 10.63
CA ASP A 163 3.38 -4.49 12.01
C ASP A 163 4.45 -5.16 12.89
N GLY A 164 5.29 -6.03 12.30
CA GLY A 164 6.33 -6.79 12.98
C GLY A 164 6.02 -8.29 13.07
N THR A 165 4.85 -8.74 12.62
CA THR A 165 4.52 -10.15 12.50
C THR A 165 4.93 -10.70 11.12
N SER A 166 5.59 -11.87 11.11
CA SER A 166 5.97 -12.54 9.85
C SER A 166 4.73 -13.11 9.18
N THR A 167 4.33 -12.53 8.06
CA THR A 167 3.18 -12.95 7.26
C THR A 167 3.64 -13.65 5.97
N ALA A 168 2.76 -14.43 5.33
CA ALA A 168 3.05 -15.10 4.06
C ALA A 168 3.52 -14.13 2.95
N ALA A 169 3.09 -12.86 2.99
CA ALA A 169 3.60 -11.85 2.09
C ALA A 169 5.00 -11.36 2.41
N SER A 170 5.40 -11.36 3.68
CA SER A 170 6.78 -11.00 4.04
C SER A 170 7.77 -12.00 3.44
N GLU A 171 7.35 -13.25 3.25
CA GLU A 171 8.13 -14.29 2.55
C GLU A 171 8.06 -14.16 1.01
N SER A 172 6.97 -13.60 0.49
CA SER A 172 6.73 -13.49 -0.96
C SER A 172 7.21 -12.16 -1.57
N ALA A 173 7.42 -11.13 -0.75
CA ALA A 173 7.83 -9.80 -1.17
C ALA A 173 9.35 -9.66 -1.27
N GLN A 174 9.81 -8.85 -2.23
CA GLN A 174 11.23 -8.50 -2.37
C GLN A 174 11.66 -7.43 -1.36
N VAL A 175 10.71 -6.63 -0.85
CA VAL A 175 10.97 -5.59 0.16
C VAL A 175 9.95 -5.74 1.28
N VAL A 176 10.43 -5.74 2.52
CA VAL A 176 9.59 -5.76 3.72
C VAL A 176 9.81 -4.48 4.51
N ILE A 177 8.75 -3.71 4.68
CA ILE A 177 8.72 -2.50 5.51
C ILE A 177 8.21 -2.92 6.89
N MET A 178 9.11 -2.92 7.87
CA MET A 178 8.84 -3.36 9.25
C MET A 178 8.03 -2.35 10.08
N ASN A 179 7.79 -1.15 9.56
CA ASN A 179 6.93 -0.17 10.20
C ASN A 179 5.66 0.01 9.38
N ASP A 180 4.54 0.23 10.07
CA ASP A 180 3.24 0.42 9.42
C ASP A 180 3.07 1.86 8.88
N ASN A 181 4.13 2.38 8.24
CA ASN A 181 4.26 3.74 7.73
C ASN A 181 4.47 3.73 6.22
N ILE A 182 3.41 4.02 5.47
CA ILE A 182 3.43 4.10 4.01
C ILE A 182 4.45 5.12 3.44
N ALA A 183 4.89 6.11 4.22
CA ALA A 183 5.95 7.03 3.81
C ALA A 183 7.33 6.36 3.68
N ALA A 184 7.50 5.14 4.20
CA ALA A 184 8.71 4.35 4.00
C ALA A 184 8.87 3.89 2.53
N VAL A 185 7.77 3.71 1.79
CA VAL A 185 7.82 3.33 0.36
C VAL A 185 8.56 4.37 -0.50
N PRO A 186 8.15 5.66 -0.53
CA PRO A 186 8.89 6.67 -1.29
C PRO A 186 10.33 6.84 -0.78
N ARG A 187 10.58 6.69 0.53
CA ARG A 187 11.94 6.75 1.08
C ARG A 187 12.81 5.61 0.54
N ALA A 188 12.29 4.39 0.48
CA ALA A 188 13.00 3.24 -0.09
C ALA A 188 13.33 3.47 -1.57
N ILE A 189 12.40 4.01 -2.36
CA ILE A 189 12.64 4.34 -3.78
C ILE A 189 13.71 5.43 -3.91
N ALA A 190 13.66 6.48 -3.08
CA ALA A 190 14.65 7.55 -3.09
C ALA A 190 16.06 7.00 -2.80
N ILE A 191 16.19 6.15 -1.78
CA ILE A 191 17.45 5.46 -1.44
C ILE A 191 17.91 4.60 -2.62
N ALA A 192 17.05 3.75 -3.17
CA ALA A 192 17.40 2.86 -4.29
C ALA A 192 17.93 3.64 -5.50
N ARG A 193 17.29 4.76 -5.86
CA ARG A 193 17.72 5.61 -6.97
C ARG A 193 19.05 6.30 -6.72
N ARG A 194 19.26 6.77 -5.49
CA ARG A 194 20.53 7.36 -5.07
C ARG A 194 21.64 6.32 -5.13
N THR A 195 21.44 5.14 -4.55
CA THR A 195 22.40 4.03 -4.59
C THR A 195 22.75 3.67 -6.02
N LYS A 196 21.75 3.56 -6.91
CA LYS A 196 21.98 3.31 -8.35
C LYS A 196 22.82 4.41 -9.00
N ARG A 197 22.57 5.68 -8.67
CA ARG A 197 23.35 6.81 -9.20
C ARG A 197 24.81 6.75 -8.76
N VAL A 198 25.06 6.56 -7.46
CA VAL A 198 26.42 6.48 -6.89
C VAL A 198 27.17 5.26 -7.45
N MET A 199 26.48 4.11 -7.56
CA MET A 199 27.03 2.90 -8.16
C MET A 199 27.44 3.13 -9.63
N LEU A 200 26.57 3.73 -10.45
CA LEU A 200 26.88 4.03 -11.85
C LEU A 200 28.05 5.01 -11.98
N GLN A 201 28.15 6.02 -11.10
CA GLN A 201 29.30 6.92 -11.07
C GLN A 201 30.60 6.19 -10.77
N ALA A 202 30.61 5.32 -9.74
CA ALA A 202 31.78 4.53 -9.38
C ALA A 202 32.20 3.60 -10.53
N VAL A 203 31.26 2.86 -11.12
CA VAL A 203 31.54 1.93 -12.22
C VAL A 203 32.06 2.66 -13.46
N LEU A 204 31.43 3.77 -13.86
CA LEU A 204 31.86 4.54 -15.03
C LEU A 204 33.23 5.18 -14.81
N ALA A 205 33.47 5.75 -13.61
CA ALA A 205 34.77 6.32 -13.28
C ALA A 205 35.87 5.24 -13.31
N GLY A 206 35.63 4.08 -12.68
CA GLY A 206 36.55 2.95 -12.68
C GLY A 206 36.84 2.45 -14.09
N LEU A 207 35.81 2.26 -14.93
CA LEU A 207 35.97 1.80 -16.31
C LEU A 207 36.78 2.80 -17.16
N VAL A 208 36.53 4.11 -17.01
CA VAL A 208 37.27 5.15 -17.73
C VAL A 208 38.74 5.14 -17.29
N LEU A 209 39.02 5.12 -16.00
CA LEU A 209 40.40 5.10 -15.47
C LEU A 209 41.15 3.84 -15.89
N ALA A 210 40.52 2.67 -15.81
CA ALA A 210 41.10 1.41 -16.26
C ALA A 210 41.41 1.44 -17.77
N THR A 211 40.49 1.96 -18.59
CA THR A 211 40.67 2.08 -20.04
C THR A 211 41.85 3.00 -20.37
N VAL A 212 41.96 4.15 -19.71
CA VAL A 212 43.09 5.08 -19.88
C VAL A 212 44.40 4.42 -19.46
N GLY A 213 44.40 3.70 -18.33
CA GLY A 213 45.56 2.95 -17.85
C GLY A 213 46.03 1.87 -18.84
N MET A 214 45.09 1.10 -19.41
CA MET A 214 45.36 0.09 -20.43
C MET A 214 45.96 0.69 -21.70
N ILE A 215 45.42 1.82 -22.19
CA ILE A 215 45.97 2.52 -23.35
C ILE A 215 47.40 2.97 -23.07
N ALA A 216 47.66 3.59 -21.91
CA ALA A 216 48.99 4.03 -21.54
C ALA A 216 50.00 2.87 -21.47
N ALA A 217 49.61 1.74 -20.89
CA ALA A 217 50.42 0.53 -20.85
C ALA A 217 50.70 -0.03 -22.26
N ALA A 218 49.71 -0.01 -23.16
CA ALA A 218 49.85 -0.49 -24.53
C ALA A 218 50.89 0.30 -25.36
N PHE A 219 51.04 1.60 -25.10
CA PHE A 219 52.07 2.45 -25.71
C PHE A 219 53.40 2.44 -24.95
N ASN A 220 53.58 1.52 -23.99
CA ASN A 220 54.78 1.38 -23.17
C ASN A 220 55.11 2.64 -22.36
N LEU A 221 54.10 3.46 -22.04
CA LEU A 221 54.25 4.68 -21.20
C LEU A 221 54.33 4.33 -19.71
N ILE A 222 53.81 3.17 -19.32
CA ILE A 222 53.77 2.68 -17.93
C ILE A 222 54.28 1.23 -17.89
N PRO A 223 55.26 0.90 -17.02
CA PRO A 223 55.66 -0.49 -16.81
C PRO A 223 54.50 -1.35 -16.29
N VAL A 224 54.39 -2.59 -16.76
CA VAL A 224 53.30 -3.52 -16.43
C VAL A 224 53.06 -3.65 -14.92
N VAL A 225 54.13 -3.74 -14.13
CA VAL A 225 54.04 -3.85 -12.66
C VAL A 225 53.39 -2.61 -12.04
N VAL A 226 53.76 -1.41 -12.51
CA VAL A 226 53.19 -0.14 -12.02
C VAL A 226 51.72 -0.03 -12.44
N GLY A 227 51.38 -0.46 -13.65
CA GLY A 227 50.00 -0.54 -14.12
C GLY A 227 49.12 -1.46 -13.25
N ALA A 228 49.66 -2.60 -12.81
CA ALA A 228 48.95 -3.51 -11.91
C ALA A 228 48.65 -2.85 -10.56
N PHE A 229 49.61 -2.19 -9.92
CA PHE A 229 49.38 -1.45 -8.67
C PHE A 229 48.39 -0.29 -8.84
N LEU A 230 48.42 0.39 -10.00
CA LEU A 230 47.47 1.46 -10.30
C LEU A 230 46.04 0.92 -10.43
N GLN A 231 45.84 -0.27 -11.00
CA GLN A 231 44.52 -0.90 -11.10
C GLN A 231 43.93 -1.18 -9.72
N GLU A 232 44.72 -1.74 -8.80
CA GLU A 232 44.29 -1.98 -7.41
C GLU A 232 43.90 -0.66 -6.71
N ALA A 233 44.63 0.42 -6.97
CA ALA A 233 44.28 1.74 -6.43
C ALA A 233 42.95 2.28 -6.99
N ILE A 234 42.70 2.09 -8.30
CA ILE A 234 41.43 2.47 -8.94
C ILE A 234 40.26 1.68 -8.32
N ASP A 235 40.45 0.40 -8.05
CA ASP A 235 39.42 -0.45 -7.46
C ASP A 235 39.10 -0.01 -6.03
N VAL A 236 40.12 0.28 -5.21
CA VAL A 236 39.94 0.83 -3.86
C VAL A 236 39.19 2.15 -3.89
N VAL A 237 39.57 3.08 -4.77
CA VAL A 237 38.88 4.38 -4.92
C VAL A 237 37.43 4.17 -5.35
N SER A 238 37.16 3.25 -6.26
CA SER A 238 35.81 2.94 -6.73
C SER A 238 34.94 2.36 -5.62
N ILE A 239 35.50 1.48 -4.77
CA ILE A 239 34.84 0.93 -3.59
C ILE A 239 34.53 2.05 -2.58
N LEU A 240 35.50 2.90 -2.26
CA LEU A 240 35.30 4.03 -1.36
C LEU A 240 34.25 5.01 -1.88
N TRP A 241 34.24 5.27 -3.18
CA TRP A 241 33.21 6.09 -3.82
C TRP A 241 31.83 5.44 -3.70
N ALA A 242 31.71 4.14 -3.96
CA ALA A 242 30.44 3.42 -3.82
C ALA A 242 29.90 3.46 -2.37
N LEU A 243 30.78 3.41 -1.37
CA LEU A 243 30.41 3.51 0.05
C LEU A 243 29.85 4.87 0.45
N THR A 244 30.07 5.94 -0.33
CA THR A 244 29.42 7.24 -0.09
C THR A 244 27.89 7.17 -0.16
N ALA A 245 27.33 6.12 -0.79
CA ALA A 245 25.90 5.85 -0.76
C ALA A 245 25.35 5.60 0.66
N LEU A 246 26.20 5.24 1.62
CA LEU A 246 25.82 4.97 3.01
C LEU A 246 25.85 6.21 3.93
N ILE A 247 26.55 7.26 3.54
CA ILE A 247 26.90 8.37 4.44
C ILE A 247 25.74 9.38 4.61
N ASP A 248 24.91 9.57 3.59
CA ASP A 248 23.80 10.53 3.66
C ASP A 248 22.48 9.80 3.98
N ARG A 249 22.30 9.49 5.26
CA ARG A 249 21.06 9.00 5.84
C ARG A 249 20.27 10.14 6.51
N ASP A 250 19.92 11.15 5.75
CA ASP A 250 18.88 12.11 6.15
C ASP A 250 17.56 11.74 5.45
#